data_AF-T1A823-F1
#
_entry.id   AF-T1A823-F1
#
_cell.length_a   1.000
_cell.length_b   1.000
_cell.length_c   1.000
_cell.angle_alpha   90.00
_cell.angle_beta   90.00
_cell.angle_gamma   90.00
#
_symmetry.space_group_name_H-M   'P 1'
#
loop_
_entity.id
_entity.type
_entity.pdbx_description
1 polymer ?
#
loop_
_entity_poly.entity_id
_entity_poly.type
_entity_poly.pdbx_seq_one_letter_code
_entity_poly.pdbx_strand_id
1 'polypeptide(L)'
;MVWLGLGLGLGLVGAGMSGLRVNLTPSEPVGVWRLHRGAPHVGDFVTLCPPLTRMYPFLERGACPDGVMPFLKEIVAGPGAWIRETARGVAVNGRVLPDSAPMRLAPGYGTVLPRRWNAWRLPRHAYWTYGAGDPRRSFDSRYFGPVLRRDILRVATPVWIWSAWHG
;
A
#
# COMPACT_ATOMS: atom_id res chain seq x y z
N MET A 1 -29.30 -17.67 -14.31
CA MET A 1 -29.04 -17.34 -12.89
C MET A 1 -28.25 -16.05 -12.85
N VAL A 2 -28.87 -15.02 -12.29
CA VAL A 2 -28.35 -13.65 -12.17
C VAL A 2 -27.25 -13.66 -11.13
N TRP A 3 -26.01 -13.35 -11.51
CA TRP A 3 -24.98 -12.98 -10.55
C TRP A 3 -25.22 -11.52 -10.16
N LEU A 4 -25.94 -11.32 -9.06
CA LEU A 4 -26.03 -10.02 -8.38
C LEU A 4 -24.62 -9.62 -7.97
N GLY A 5 -24.08 -8.60 -8.63
CA GLY A 5 -22.89 -7.90 -8.19
C GLY A 5 -23.17 -7.27 -6.83
N LEU A 6 -22.68 -7.90 -5.77
CA LEU A 6 -22.64 -7.29 -4.44
C LEU A 6 -21.50 -6.28 -4.42
N GLY A 7 -21.81 -5.08 -4.90
CA GLY A 7 -21.12 -3.87 -4.49
C GLY A 7 -21.38 -3.66 -2.99
N LEU A 8 -20.50 -4.19 -2.15
CA LEU A 8 -20.44 -3.83 -0.74
C LEU A 8 -19.34 -2.79 -0.56
N GLY A 9 -19.70 -1.56 -0.90
CA GLY A 9 -19.03 -0.39 -0.34
C GLY A 9 -19.30 -0.37 1.16
N LEU A 10 -18.33 -0.83 1.95
CA LEU A 10 -18.31 -0.67 3.41
C LEU A 10 -17.11 0.16 3.79
N GLY A 11 -17.20 1.45 3.45
CA GLY A 11 -16.42 2.48 4.09
C GLY A 11 -16.88 2.61 5.54
N LEU A 12 -16.22 1.90 6.45
CA LEU A 12 -16.29 2.22 7.88
C LEU A 12 -15.15 3.17 8.23
N VAL A 13 -15.55 4.43 8.27
CA VAL A 13 -14.82 5.59 8.75
C VAL A 13 -14.40 5.39 10.22
N GLY A 14 -13.11 5.64 10.47
CA GLY A 14 -12.58 6.36 11.64
C GLY A 14 -12.94 5.89 13.05
N ALA A 15 -11.99 5.21 13.71
CA ALA A 15 -11.76 5.41 15.15
C ALA A 15 -10.51 6.27 15.35
N GLY A 16 -10.59 7.54 14.94
CA GLY A 16 -9.51 8.54 15.06
C GLY A 16 -9.13 8.92 16.49
N MET A 17 -9.60 8.20 17.53
CA MET A 17 -9.38 8.55 18.93
C MET A 17 -8.71 7.46 19.78
N SER A 18 -8.67 6.20 19.34
CA SER A 18 -8.09 5.09 20.13
C SER A 18 -6.68 4.67 19.70
N GLY A 19 -6.13 5.30 18.65
CA GLY A 19 -4.91 4.81 18.01
C GLY A 19 -5.11 3.43 17.39
N LEU A 20 -6.34 3.07 17.01
CA LEU A 20 -6.64 1.82 16.30
C LEU A 20 -7.13 2.11 14.88
N ARG A 21 -6.85 1.18 13.97
CA ARG A 21 -7.32 1.15 12.59
C ARG A 21 -7.92 -0.22 12.31
N VAL A 22 -9.10 -0.25 11.70
CA VAL A 22 -9.62 -1.46 11.06
C VAL A 22 -9.12 -1.46 9.62
N ASN A 23 -8.40 -2.50 9.22
CA ASN A 23 -8.00 -2.72 7.83
C ASN A 23 -8.95 -3.73 7.19
N LEU A 24 -9.64 -3.31 6.13
CA LEU A 24 -10.61 -4.14 5.40
C LEU A 24 -10.14 -4.51 3.99
N THR A 25 -8.96 -4.04 3.57
CA THR A 25 -8.41 -4.33 2.25
C THR A 25 -7.33 -5.42 2.35
N PRO A 26 -7.27 -6.38 1.42
CA PRO A 26 -6.31 -7.49 1.47
C PRO A 26 -4.88 -7.09 1.10
N SER A 27 -4.64 -5.81 0.77
CA SER A 27 -3.26 -5.31 0.55
C SER A 27 -2.35 -5.65 1.72
N GLU A 28 -2.91 -5.63 2.94
CA GLU A 28 -2.29 -6.15 4.14
C GLU A 28 -3.32 -7.01 4.91
N PRO A 29 -2.91 -7.80 5.91
CA PRO A 29 -3.85 -8.61 6.67
C PRO A 29 -5.05 -7.81 7.20
N VAL A 30 -6.24 -8.37 6.97
CA VAL A 30 -7.52 -7.81 7.39
C VAL A 30 -7.65 -8.03 8.90
N GLY A 31 -7.87 -6.94 9.61
CA GLY A 31 -7.67 -6.94 11.05
C GLY A 31 -7.83 -5.59 11.73
N VAL A 32 -7.67 -5.60 13.05
CA VAL A 32 -7.43 -4.41 13.88
C VAL A 32 -5.92 -4.21 14.03
N TRP A 33 -5.49 -2.98 13.81
CA TRP A 33 -4.11 -2.53 13.88
C TRP A 33 -3.98 -1.39 14.89
N ARG A 34 -2.91 -1.39 15.67
CA ARG A 34 -2.54 -0.30 16.57
C ARG A 34 -1.58 0.65 15.89
N LEU A 35 -1.97 1.92 15.84
CA LEU A 35 -1.20 3.03 15.30
C LEU A 35 -0.38 3.68 16.40
N HIS A 36 0.91 3.88 16.15
CA HIS A 36 1.80 4.56 17.07
C HIS A 36 2.72 5.54 16.33
N ARG A 37 3.29 6.48 17.09
CA ARG A 37 4.28 7.42 16.60
C ARG A 37 5.65 6.74 16.61
N GLY A 38 6.48 7.00 15.61
CA GLY A 38 7.80 6.40 15.52
C GLY A 38 8.53 6.76 14.24
N ALA A 39 9.81 6.44 14.18
CA ALA A 39 10.55 6.41 12.93
C ALA A 39 10.26 5.08 12.22
N PRO A 40 9.90 5.09 10.94
CA PRO A 40 9.65 3.88 10.19
C PRO A 40 10.95 3.20 9.73
N HIS A 41 10.97 1.87 9.81
CA HIS A 41 12.05 0.97 9.41
C HIS A 41 11.57 -0.03 8.36
N VAL A 42 12.52 -0.72 7.72
CA VAL A 42 12.20 -1.84 6.83
C VAL A 42 11.59 -2.98 7.66
N GLY A 43 10.48 -3.55 7.18
CA GLY A 43 9.65 -4.53 7.86
C GLY A 43 8.49 -3.93 8.66
N ASP A 44 8.47 -2.61 8.88
CA ASP A 44 7.35 -1.96 9.54
C ASP A 44 6.13 -1.86 8.60
N PHE A 45 4.94 -2.09 9.14
CA PHE A 45 3.71 -1.63 8.51
C PHE A 45 3.48 -0.17 8.86
N VAL A 46 3.03 0.62 7.90
CA VAL A 46 2.77 2.04 8.10
C VAL A 46 1.47 2.46 7.46
N THR A 47 0.83 3.44 8.10
CA THR A 47 -0.18 4.25 7.44
C THR A 47 0.47 5.42 6.73
N LEU A 48 0.05 5.69 5.49
CA LEU A 48 0.66 6.72 4.64
C LEU A 48 -0.36 7.39 3.73
N CYS A 49 -0.05 8.60 3.30
CA CYS A 49 -0.70 9.24 2.16
C CYS A 49 0.14 9.01 0.90
N PRO A 50 -0.39 8.36 -0.14
CA PRO A 50 0.39 8.06 -1.33
C PRO A 50 0.69 9.34 -2.13
N PRO A 51 1.89 9.49 -2.73
CA PRO A 51 2.21 10.63 -3.59
C PRO A 51 1.58 10.43 -4.99
N LEU A 52 0.26 10.59 -5.08
CA LEU A 52 -0.48 10.38 -6.33
C LEU A 52 -0.25 11.52 -7.32
N THR A 53 0.02 11.17 -8.58
CA THR A 53 0.08 12.15 -9.68
C THR A 53 -1.28 12.35 -10.36
N ARG A 54 -2.27 11.52 -10.03
CA ARG A 54 -3.67 11.62 -10.48
C ARG A 54 -4.58 10.84 -9.54
N MET A 55 -5.85 11.24 -9.49
CA MET A 55 -6.87 10.47 -8.78
C MET A 55 -7.26 9.22 -9.57
N TYR A 56 -7.52 8.11 -8.86
CA TYR A 56 -8.02 6.88 -9.45
C TYR A 56 -9.43 6.59 -8.91
N PRO A 57 -10.36 6.09 -9.76
CA PRO A 57 -11.77 5.92 -9.38
C PRO A 57 -12.00 4.84 -8.31
N PHE A 58 -11.01 3.97 -8.09
CA PHE A 58 -11.06 2.91 -7.09
C PHE A 58 -10.56 3.33 -5.71
N LEU A 59 -10.08 4.57 -5.57
CA LEU A 59 -9.58 5.08 -4.30
C LEU A 59 -10.73 5.66 -3.48
N GLU A 60 -10.84 5.18 -2.25
CA GLU A 60 -11.79 5.73 -1.29
C GLU A 60 -11.39 7.15 -0.87
N ARG A 61 -12.38 8.00 -0.63
CA ARG A 61 -12.18 9.36 -0.14
C ARG A 61 -11.81 9.38 1.33
N GLY A 62 -10.86 10.25 1.72
CA GLY A 62 -10.38 10.31 3.09
C GLY A 62 -9.50 11.52 3.41
N ALA A 63 -8.75 11.39 4.50
CA ALA A 63 -8.06 12.50 5.17
C ALA A 63 -6.67 12.87 4.59
N CYS A 64 -6.21 12.23 3.52
CA CYS A 64 -4.98 12.65 2.86
C CYS A 64 -5.16 14.01 2.17
N PRO A 65 -4.08 14.79 1.94
CA PRO A 65 -4.16 16.12 1.32
C PRO A 65 -4.81 16.14 -0.06
N ASP A 66 -4.67 15.05 -0.82
CA ASP A 66 -5.27 14.80 -2.14
C ASP A 66 -6.69 14.19 -2.06
N GLY A 67 -7.23 14.05 -0.84
CA GLY A 67 -8.60 13.60 -0.57
C GLY A 67 -8.79 12.09 -0.58
N VAL A 68 -7.73 11.28 -0.59
CA VAL A 68 -7.85 9.81 -0.50
C VAL A 68 -7.75 9.29 0.95
N MET A 69 -8.24 8.08 1.18
CA MET A 69 -8.01 7.36 2.43
C MET A 69 -6.52 7.04 2.60
N PRO A 70 -5.95 7.23 3.81
CA PRO A 70 -4.61 6.76 4.10
C PRO A 70 -4.47 5.25 3.88
N PHE A 71 -3.42 4.84 3.20
CA PHE A 71 -3.14 3.42 2.96
C PHE A 71 -2.53 2.78 4.19
N LEU A 72 -2.53 1.45 4.24
CA LEU A 72 -1.71 0.62 5.12
C LEU A 72 -0.83 -0.23 4.23
N LYS A 73 0.50 -0.16 4.41
CA LYS A 73 1.50 -0.90 3.60
C LYS A 73 2.71 -1.29 4.43
N GLU A 74 3.38 -2.37 4.05
CA GLU A 74 4.71 -2.73 4.56
C GLU A 74 5.81 -1.87 3.91
N ILE A 75 6.84 -1.52 4.67
CA ILE A 75 8.07 -0.92 4.14
C ILE A 75 9.05 -2.03 3.79
N VAL A 76 9.31 -2.20 2.50
CA VAL A 76 10.24 -3.24 2.00
C VAL A 76 11.62 -2.69 1.64
N ALA A 77 11.77 -1.36 1.60
CA ALA A 77 13.07 -0.72 1.41
C ALA A 77 13.11 0.69 2.03
N GLY A 78 14.27 1.07 2.54
CA GLY A 78 14.51 2.39 3.14
C GLY A 78 15.59 3.21 2.39
N PRO A 79 16.00 4.36 2.96
CA PRO A 79 16.95 5.26 2.33
C PRO A 79 18.23 4.56 1.87
N GLY A 80 18.70 4.89 0.68
CA GLY A 80 19.91 4.34 0.07
C GLY A 80 19.74 3.01 -0.65
N ALA A 81 18.62 2.30 -0.47
CA ALA A 81 18.35 1.06 -1.17
C ALA A 81 18.20 1.27 -2.68
N TRP A 82 18.60 0.26 -3.45
CA TRP A 82 18.41 0.21 -4.89
C TRP A 82 17.11 -0.52 -5.24
N ILE A 83 16.23 0.15 -5.97
CA ILE A 83 14.98 -0.41 -6.49
C ILE A 83 15.12 -0.56 -8.00
N ARG A 84 14.69 -1.71 -8.54
CA ARG A 84 14.59 -1.93 -9.98
C ARG A 84 13.22 -2.50 -10.32
N GLU A 85 12.45 -1.76 -11.11
CA GLU A 85 11.13 -2.15 -11.56
C GLU A 85 11.18 -2.76 -12.96
N THR A 86 10.54 -3.91 -13.16
CA THR A 86 10.49 -4.62 -14.44
C THR A 86 9.12 -5.25 -14.66
N ALA A 87 8.87 -5.74 -15.88
CA ALA A 87 7.66 -6.51 -16.19
C ALA A 87 7.52 -7.80 -15.36
N ARG A 88 8.64 -8.35 -14.86
CA ARG A 88 8.64 -9.57 -14.04
C ARG A 88 8.49 -9.29 -12.55
N GLY A 89 8.59 -8.02 -12.13
CA GLY A 89 8.49 -7.62 -10.74
C GLY A 89 9.50 -6.54 -10.34
N VAL A 90 9.49 -6.23 -9.04
CA VAL A 90 10.36 -5.24 -8.40
C VAL A 90 11.46 -5.95 -7.64
N ALA A 91 12.71 -5.50 -7.80
CA ALA A 91 13.84 -5.95 -7.01
C ALA A 91 14.32 -4.86 -6.05
N VAL A 92 14.59 -5.25 -4.80
CA VAL A 92 15.22 -4.43 -3.76
C VAL A 92 16.63 -4.97 -3.53
N ASN A 93 17.65 -4.13 -3.74
CA ASN A 93 19.07 -4.50 -3.62
C ASN A 93 19.40 -5.82 -4.36
N GLY A 94 18.83 -5.99 -5.55
CA GLY A 94 19.02 -7.18 -6.40
C GLY A 94 18.12 -8.37 -6.07
N ARG A 95 17.38 -8.36 -4.96
CA ARG A 95 16.44 -9.43 -4.58
C ARG A 95 15.02 -9.11 -5.03
N VAL A 96 14.42 -9.99 -5.83
CA VAL A 96 13.05 -9.80 -6.33
C VAL A 96 12.06 -9.99 -5.19
N LEU A 97 11.12 -9.05 -5.05
CA LEU A 97 10.00 -9.16 -4.12
C LEU A 97 9.02 -10.24 -4.62
N PRO A 98 8.52 -11.13 -3.74
CA PRO A 98 7.54 -12.15 -4.12
C PRO A 98 6.31 -11.54 -4.77
N ASP A 99 5.81 -12.13 -5.86
CA ASP A 99 4.55 -11.71 -6.51
C ASP A 99 4.46 -10.22 -6.90
N SER A 100 5.62 -9.61 -7.18
CA SER A 100 5.72 -8.16 -7.44
C SER A 100 5.50 -7.73 -8.88
N ALA A 101 5.17 -8.65 -9.79
CA ALA A 101 4.83 -8.30 -11.16
C ALA A 101 3.68 -7.26 -11.17
N PRO A 102 3.85 -6.10 -11.82
CA PRO A 102 2.85 -5.04 -11.74
C PRO A 102 1.60 -5.40 -12.54
N MET A 103 0.45 -5.22 -11.90
CA MET A 103 -0.86 -5.26 -12.57
C MET A 103 -0.92 -4.24 -13.71
N ARG A 104 -1.55 -4.65 -14.83
CA ARG A 104 -1.86 -3.76 -15.96
C ARG A 104 -3.13 -2.96 -15.74
N LEU A 105 -4.13 -3.57 -15.11
CA LEU A 105 -5.45 -3.01 -14.86
C LEU A 105 -5.78 -3.15 -13.38
N ALA A 106 -6.42 -2.12 -12.81
CA ALA A 106 -6.99 -2.20 -11.47
C ALA A 106 -8.13 -3.25 -11.45
N PRO A 107 -8.06 -4.29 -10.58
CA PRO A 107 -9.09 -5.31 -10.50
C PRO A 107 -10.46 -4.72 -10.21
N GLY A 108 -11.49 -5.13 -10.97
CA GLY A 108 -12.87 -4.64 -10.79
C GLY A 108 -13.18 -3.27 -11.38
N TYR A 109 -12.18 -2.48 -11.76
CA TYR A 109 -12.37 -1.12 -12.31
C TYR A 109 -11.90 -0.94 -13.75
N GLY A 110 -11.06 -1.84 -14.26
CA GLY A 110 -10.50 -1.74 -15.62
C GLY A 110 -9.59 -0.52 -15.84
N THR A 111 -9.24 0.21 -14.77
CA THR A 111 -8.40 1.40 -14.86
C THR A 111 -6.96 1.00 -15.19
N VAL A 112 -6.39 1.56 -16.25
CA VAL A 112 -4.98 1.33 -16.61
C VAL A 112 -4.07 1.94 -15.55
N LEU A 113 -3.18 1.11 -15.01
CA LEU A 113 -2.20 1.51 -14.02
C LEU A 113 -0.87 1.91 -14.68
N PRO A 114 -0.16 2.91 -14.14
CA PRO A 114 1.11 3.34 -14.68
C PRO A 114 2.14 2.20 -14.57
N ARG A 115 2.99 2.06 -15.59
CA ARG A 115 4.13 1.14 -15.56
C ARG A 115 5.39 1.97 -15.70
N ARG A 116 6.23 1.90 -14.67
CA ARG A 116 7.49 2.63 -14.62
C ARG A 116 8.59 1.59 -14.60
N TRP A 117 9.36 1.49 -15.69
CA TRP A 117 10.54 0.61 -15.77
C TRP A 117 11.76 1.34 -15.26
N ASN A 118 11.65 1.78 -14.02
CA ASN A 118 12.62 2.68 -13.43
C ASN A 118 13.61 1.92 -12.56
N ALA A 119 14.78 2.51 -12.42
CA ALA A 119 15.74 2.18 -11.38
C ALA A 119 15.88 3.39 -10.46
N TRP A 120 15.83 3.15 -9.15
CA TRP A 120 15.92 4.18 -8.13
C TRP A 120 17.04 3.84 -7.17
N ARG A 121 17.84 4.83 -6.80
CA ARG A 121 18.49 4.83 -5.50
C ARG A 121 17.65 5.68 -4.57
N LEU A 122 17.06 5.07 -3.54
CA LEU A 122 16.14 5.79 -2.66
C LEU A 122 16.86 6.96 -1.98
N PRO A 123 16.37 8.21 -2.10
CA PRO A 123 16.99 9.35 -1.46
C PRO A 123 16.84 9.27 0.07
N ARG A 124 17.50 10.21 0.76
CA ARG A 124 17.31 10.36 2.22
C ARG A 124 15.82 10.53 2.51
N HIS A 125 15.36 9.85 3.56
CA HIS A 125 13.98 9.91 4.03
C HIS A 125 12.92 9.37 3.04
N ALA A 126 13.32 8.60 2.02
CA ALA A 126 12.38 7.90 1.14
C ALA A 126 12.35 6.40 1.42
N TYR A 127 11.17 5.82 1.24
CA TYR A 127 10.86 4.43 1.50
C TYR A 127 10.14 3.84 0.29
N TRP A 128 10.31 2.54 0.08
CA TRP A 128 9.50 1.77 -0.86
C TRP A 128 8.47 0.97 -0.07
N THR A 129 7.20 1.15 -0.41
CA THR A 129 6.09 0.49 0.28
C THR A 129 5.43 -0.55 -0.59
N TYR A 130 4.95 -1.61 0.02
CA TYR A 130 4.46 -2.79 -0.66
C TYR A 130 3.24 -3.34 0.05
N GLY A 131 2.24 -3.82 -0.69
CA GLY A 131 1.14 -4.58 -0.09
C GLY A 131 1.53 -6.03 0.00
N ALA A 132 2.16 -6.43 1.09
CA ALA A 132 2.71 -7.77 1.26
C ALA A 132 1.64 -8.83 1.53
N GLY A 133 0.46 -8.43 2.02
CA GLY A 133 -0.71 -9.30 2.18
C GLY A 133 -1.14 -9.95 0.88
N ASP A 134 -1.58 -9.16 -0.11
CA ASP A 134 -1.95 -9.63 -1.45
C ASP A 134 -1.20 -8.83 -2.51
N PRO A 135 0.06 -9.22 -2.80
CA PRO A 135 0.90 -8.42 -3.68
C PRO A 135 0.44 -8.44 -5.13
N ARG A 136 -0.32 -9.45 -5.55
CA ARG A 136 -0.86 -9.57 -6.91
C ARG A 136 -1.95 -8.55 -7.19
N ARG A 137 -2.64 -8.07 -6.15
CA ARG A 137 -3.78 -7.13 -6.26
C ARG A 137 -3.56 -5.79 -5.55
N SER A 138 -2.43 -5.60 -4.87
CA SER A 138 -2.12 -4.36 -4.14
C SER A 138 -1.74 -3.19 -5.05
N PHE A 139 -2.32 -2.02 -4.78
CA PHE A 139 -1.85 -0.73 -5.31
C PHE A 139 -0.87 -0.08 -4.30
N ASP A 140 0.42 -0.04 -4.63
CA ASP A 140 1.54 0.39 -3.76
C ASP A 140 2.64 1.15 -4.55
N SER A 141 3.88 1.22 -4.04
CA SER A 141 4.98 1.98 -4.65
C SER A 141 5.30 1.57 -6.08
N ARG A 142 4.86 0.40 -6.55
CA ARG A 142 4.89 0.02 -7.99
C ARG A 142 4.18 1.03 -8.91
N TYR A 143 3.23 1.80 -8.37
CA TYR A 143 2.40 2.70 -9.16
C TYR A 143 2.59 4.16 -8.81
N PHE A 144 2.75 4.48 -7.52
CA PHE A 144 2.97 5.84 -7.04
C PHE A 144 4.44 6.16 -6.73
N GLY A 145 5.34 5.17 -6.79
CA GLY A 145 6.77 5.36 -6.56
C GLY A 145 7.17 5.44 -5.08
N PRO A 146 8.37 5.99 -4.80
CA PRO A 146 8.88 6.15 -3.44
C PRO A 146 7.98 7.07 -2.58
N VAL A 147 7.84 6.73 -1.31
CA VAL A 147 7.09 7.51 -0.30
C VAL A 147 8.07 8.26 0.58
N LEU A 148 7.85 9.57 0.79
CA LEU A 148 8.70 10.35 1.69
C LEU A 148 8.26 10.19 3.14
N ARG A 149 9.19 10.35 4.07
CA ARG A 149 8.95 10.30 5.51
C ARG A 149 7.86 11.26 6.00
N ARG A 150 7.62 12.37 5.30
CA ARG A 150 6.55 13.32 5.61
C ARG A 150 5.15 12.80 5.27
N ASP A 151 5.08 11.86 4.34
CA ASP A 151 3.82 11.27 3.86
C ASP A 151 3.45 10.01 4.68
N ILE A 152 4.36 9.52 5.52
CA ILE A 152 4.11 8.45 6.49
C ILE A 152 3.49 9.05 7.75
N LEU A 153 2.27 8.59 8.08
CA LEU A 153 1.46 9.13 9.17
C LEU A 153 1.77 8.45 10.51
N ARG A 154 1.73 7.12 10.56
CA ARG A 154 1.92 6.30 11.77
C ARG A 154 2.51 4.94 11.42
N VAL A 155 3.32 4.38 12.31
CA VAL A 155 3.66 2.96 12.28
C VAL A 155 2.46 2.17 12.82
N ALA A 156 2.24 0.98 12.28
CA ALA A 156 1.10 0.13 12.58
C ALA A 156 1.58 -1.28 12.97
N THR A 157 1.01 -1.82 14.04
CA THR A 157 1.24 -3.21 14.47
C THR A 157 -0.09 -3.95 14.55
N PRO A 158 -0.17 -5.21 14.10
CA PRO A 158 -1.40 -5.97 14.17
C PRO A 158 -1.78 -6.21 15.65
N VAL A 159 -3.06 -6.08 15.96
CA VAL A 159 -3.64 -6.41 17.28
C VAL A 159 -4.46 -7.69 17.17
N TRP A 160 -5.26 -7.78 16.12
CA TRP A 160 -6.09 -8.94 15.82
C TRP A 160 -6.23 -9.07 14.32
N ILE A 161 -5.84 -10.22 13.76
CA ILE A 161 -5.97 -10.54 12.33
C ILE A 161 -6.95 -11.70 12.18
N TRP A 162 -7.94 -11.57 11.30
CA TRP A 162 -8.89 -12.66 11.00
C TRP A 162 -8.87 -13.11 9.54
N SER A 163 -8.13 -12.41 8.67
CA SER A 163 -7.84 -12.88 7.33
C SER A 163 -6.48 -12.36 6.90
N ALA A 164 -5.54 -13.27 6.67
CA ALA A 164 -4.31 -13.00 5.96
C ALA A 164 -4.41 -13.70 4.62
N TRP A 165 -4.10 -13.00 3.53
CA TRP A 165 -4.00 -13.66 2.25
C TRP A 165 -2.77 -14.57 2.28
N HIS A 166 -3.01 -15.87 2.18
CA HIS A 166 -1.99 -16.89 1.98
C HIS A 166 -2.23 -17.38 0.56
N GLY A 167 -1.35 -16.98 -0.36
CA GLY A 167 -1.47 -17.34 -1.77
C GLY A 167 -1.55 -18.84 -2.01
#